data_AF-A0A350UY20-F1
#
_entry.id   AF-A0A350UY20-F1
#
_cell.length_a   1.000
_cell.length_b   1.000
_cell.length_c   1.000
_cell.angle_alpha   90.00
_cell.angle_beta   90.00
_cell.angle_gamma   90.00
#
_symmetry.space_group_name_H-M   'P 1'
#
loop_
_entity.id
_entity.type
_entity.pdbx_description
1 polymer ?
#
loop_
_entity_poly.entity_id
_entity_poly.type
_entity_poly.pdbx_seq_one_letter_code
_entity_poly.pdbx_strand_id
1 'polypeptide(L)'
;MNYINQKFNKNSQRTEFLIPLLNILSDSVSIVGAFVLSYYIRFYFPPFVEMVPFNGAIPPLSGYIILALIVLPVWLLIFQSRKMFRPKRIIFIFDEFFLISRLVTFGIVFSFGLIFFYRVFPYSRVVFLLVWLSSIIFITIGRYIVLKYEKNLYNRGKGLKDTILAGSNQTAHDIYDKFSAHKYAGFNIIGFVEEHPGESKGLLPGNLKLGTYNDLTELVQKLNIEAVLVTIPSTEHEKLFEMMKNSEGENVEFLMVPDFLEVITSSVRVQEIDGIPFLKIKSIPMNVWNRILKRAFDFS
;
A
#
# COMPACT_ATOMS: atom_id res chain seq x y z
N MET A 1 -27.24 -4.79 -18.26
CA MET A 1 -25.88 -4.28 -18.01
C MET A 1 -25.67 -3.76 -16.57
N ASN A 2 -26.64 -3.09 -15.93
CA ASN A 2 -26.46 -2.46 -14.60
C ASN A 2 -26.18 -3.37 -13.39
N TYR A 3 -26.57 -4.65 -13.42
CA TYR A 3 -26.40 -5.57 -12.28
C TYR A 3 -24.97 -6.09 -12.08
N ILE A 4 -24.16 -6.10 -13.14
CA ILE A 4 -22.79 -6.61 -13.08
C ILE A 4 -21.86 -5.53 -12.48
N ASN A 5 -21.99 -4.28 -12.93
CA ASN A 5 -21.16 -3.16 -12.47
C ASN A 5 -21.39 -2.81 -10.99
N GLN A 6 -22.63 -2.90 -10.48
CA GLN A 6 -22.90 -2.71 -9.04
C GLN A 6 -22.23 -3.76 -8.14
N LYS A 7 -22.01 -4.98 -8.64
CA LYS A 7 -21.39 -6.07 -7.88
C LYS A 7 -19.87 -5.93 -7.79
N PHE A 8 -19.23 -5.32 -8.81
CA PHE A 8 -17.80 -5.06 -8.82
C PHE A 8 -17.40 -3.92 -7.87
N ASN A 9 -18.14 -2.80 -7.89
CA ASN A 9 -17.90 -1.64 -7.00
C ASN A 9 -17.96 -2.03 -5.50
N LYS A 10 -18.97 -2.81 -5.09
CA LYS A 10 -19.08 -3.30 -3.70
C LYS A 10 -17.93 -4.23 -3.28
N ASN A 11 -17.27 -4.89 -4.24
CA ASN A 11 -16.12 -5.76 -3.95
C ASN A 11 -14.81 -4.96 -3.82
N SER A 12 -14.61 -3.88 -4.60
CA SER A 12 -13.46 -2.96 -4.49
C SER A 12 -13.37 -2.34 -3.09
N GLN A 13 -14.46 -1.67 -2.67
CA GLN A 13 -14.52 -1.04 -1.36
C GLN A 13 -14.35 -2.05 -0.22
N ARG A 14 -14.94 -3.25 -0.34
CA ARG A 14 -14.77 -4.31 0.67
C ARG A 14 -13.32 -4.75 0.80
N THR A 15 -12.62 -4.99 -0.31
CA THR A 15 -11.19 -5.35 -0.25
C THR A 15 -10.34 -4.24 0.33
N GLU A 16 -10.67 -2.97 0.08
CA GLU A 16 -9.93 -1.82 0.62
C GLU A 16 -9.99 -1.74 2.16
N PHE A 17 -11.07 -2.21 2.79
CA PHE A 17 -11.17 -2.34 4.26
C PHE A 17 -10.68 -3.69 4.80
N LEU A 18 -10.93 -4.78 4.07
CA LEU A 18 -10.60 -6.14 4.52
C LEU A 18 -9.08 -6.37 4.57
N ILE A 19 -8.32 -5.88 3.59
CA ILE A 19 -6.86 -6.11 3.55
C ILE A 19 -6.13 -5.41 4.72
N PRO A 20 -6.40 -4.12 5.05
CA PRO A 20 -5.84 -3.50 6.25
C PRO A 20 -6.23 -4.24 7.53
N LEU A 21 -7.48 -4.68 7.66
CA LEU A 21 -7.95 -5.43 8.83
C LEU A 21 -7.21 -6.76 8.97
N LEU A 22 -7.07 -7.52 7.88
CA LEU A 22 -6.31 -8.78 7.86
C LEU A 22 -4.85 -8.57 8.25
N ASN A 23 -4.23 -7.47 7.80
CA ASN A 23 -2.87 -7.11 8.20
C ASN A 23 -2.78 -6.79 9.71
N ILE A 24 -3.73 -6.05 10.27
CA ILE A 24 -3.78 -5.74 11.71
C ILE A 24 -3.93 -7.02 12.53
N LEU A 25 -4.84 -7.91 12.12
CA LEU A 25 -5.06 -9.20 12.78
C LEU A 25 -3.83 -10.10 12.68
N SER A 26 -3.23 -10.19 11.49
CA SER A 26 -2.00 -10.96 11.27
C SER A 26 -0.87 -10.46 12.17
N ASP A 27 -0.61 -9.15 12.21
CA ASP A 27 0.44 -8.58 13.05
C ASP A 27 0.16 -8.81 14.54
N SER A 28 -1.10 -8.70 14.96
CA SER A 28 -1.53 -8.95 16.34
C SER A 28 -1.23 -10.38 16.76
N VAL A 29 -1.62 -11.35 15.92
CA VAL A 29 -1.33 -12.78 16.12
C VAL A 29 0.18 -13.04 16.11
N SER A 30 0.92 -12.41 15.21
CA SER A 30 2.38 -12.54 15.12
C SER A 30 3.09 -12.02 16.37
N ILE A 31 2.66 -10.89 16.93
CA ILE A 31 3.24 -10.33 18.16
C ILE A 31 2.96 -11.26 19.34
N VAL A 32 1.71 -11.63 19.59
CA VAL A 32 1.35 -12.54 20.70
C VAL A 32 2.04 -13.89 20.53
N GLY A 33 2.03 -14.44 19.31
CA GLY A 33 2.73 -15.68 18.97
C GLY A 33 4.23 -15.59 19.23
N ALA A 34 4.87 -14.45 18.95
CA ALA A 34 6.29 -14.24 19.23
C ALA A 34 6.57 -14.24 20.75
N PHE A 35 5.71 -13.62 21.58
CA PHE A 35 5.82 -13.70 23.04
C PHE A 35 5.70 -15.13 23.56
N VAL A 36 4.69 -15.87 23.08
CA VAL A 36 4.46 -17.26 23.48
C VAL A 36 5.63 -18.15 23.05
N LEU A 37 6.05 -18.09 21.79
CA LEU A 37 7.18 -18.87 21.28
C LEU A 37 8.46 -18.56 22.06
N SER A 38 8.75 -17.28 22.29
CA SER A 38 9.97 -16.85 23.01
C SER A 38 9.99 -17.31 24.45
N TYR A 39 8.82 -17.35 25.11
CA TYR A 39 8.68 -17.93 26.44
C TYR A 39 9.00 -19.42 26.44
N TYR A 40 8.43 -20.19 25.52
CA TYR A 40 8.70 -21.63 25.42
C TYR A 40 10.16 -21.93 25.07
N ILE A 41 10.75 -21.18 24.14
CA ILE A 41 12.18 -21.30 23.82
C ILE A 41 13.03 -21.00 25.06
N ARG A 42 12.73 -19.93 25.81
CA ARG A 42 13.55 -19.54 26.96
C ARG A 42 13.54 -20.56 28.10
N PHE A 43 12.37 -21.15 28.39
CA PHE A 43 12.15 -21.89 29.63
C PHE A 43 11.94 -23.40 29.46
N TYR A 44 11.59 -23.87 28.26
CA TYR A 44 11.20 -25.27 28.02
C TYR A 44 11.96 -25.95 26.88
N PHE A 45 12.68 -25.20 26.03
CA PHE A 45 13.47 -25.80 24.95
C PHE A 45 14.86 -26.22 25.47
N PRO A 46 15.14 -27.54 25.62
CA PRO A 46 16.32 -28.02 26.36
C PRO A 46 17.65 -27.45 25.84
N PRO A 47 17.92 -27.40 24.52
CA PRO A 47 19.19 -26.87 24.03
C PRO A 47 19.46 -25.42 24.45
N PHE A 48 18.40 -24.61 24.58
CA PHE A 48 18.52 -23.22 24.97
C PHE A 48 18.62 -23.05 26.49
N VAL A 49 17.89 -23.86 27.25
CA VAL A 49 17.93 -23.86 28.72
C VAL A 49 19.32 -24.28 29.22
N GLU A 50 19.92 -25.29 28.58
CA GLU A 50 21.28 -25.74 28.89
C GLU A 50 22.33 -24.68 28.56
N MET A 51 22.18 -23.99 27.42
CA MET A 51 23.10 -22.93 26.99
C MET A 51 23.00 -21.66 27.85
N VAL A 52 21.79 -21.30 28.30
CA VAL A 52 21.52 -20.10 29.10
C VAL A 52 20.72 -20.48 30.35
N PRO A 53 21.39 -20.99 31.40
CA PRO A 53 20.72 -21.46 32.61
C PRO A 53 19.93 -20.34 33.29
N PHE A 54 18.83 -20.72 33.94
CA PHE A 54 17.98 -19.83 34.69
C PHE A 54 17.85 -20.35 36.13
N ASN A 55 18.42 -19.62 37.08
CA ASN A 55 18.54 -20.06 38.47
C ASN A 55 17.32 -19.71 39.34
N GLY A 56 16.16 -19.40 38.74
CA GLY A 56 14.95 -18.97 39.44
C GLY A 56 13.71 -19.81 39.10
N ALA A 57 12.61 -19.59 39.82
CA ALA A 57 11.33 -20.17 39.47
C ALA A 57 10.84 -19.63 38.13
N ILE A 58 10.40 -20.52 37.24
CA ILE A 58 9.88 -20.15 35.92
C ILE A 58 8.67 -19.21 36.13
N PRO A 59 8.71 -17.95 35.66
CA PRO A 59 7.59 -17.04 35.82
C PRO A 59 6.39 -17.55 35.01
N PRO A 60 5.14 -17.34 35.46
CA PRO A 60 3.98 -17.84 34.75
C PRO A 60 3.80 -17.19 33.37
N LEU A 61 3.38 -17.98 32.38
CA LEU A 61 3.11 -17.53 31.00
C LEU A 61 2.10 -16.36 30.95
N SER A 62 1.14 -16.32 31.87
CA SER A 62 0.12 -15.26 31.95
C SER A 62 0.72 -13.87 32.04
N GLY A 63 1.85 -13.69 32.75
CA GLY A 63 2.52 -12.39 32.83
C GLY A 63 3.05 -11.92 31.47
N TYR A 64 3.60 -12.83 30.67
CA TYR A 64 4.07 -12.53 29.31
C TYR A 64 2.91 -12.25 28.34
N ILE A 65 1.79 -12.96 28.47
CA ILE A 65 0.58 -12.70 27.66
C ILE A 65 -0.03 -11.34 28.02
N ILE A 66 -0.16 -11.02 29.32
CA ILE A 66 -0.67 -9.72 29.77
C ILE A 66 0.23 -8.60 29.24
N LEU A 67 1.55 -8.75 29.34
CA LEU A 67 2.48 -7.79 28.78
C LEU A 67 2.31 -7.67 27.26
N ALA A 68 2.21 -8.78 26.53
CA ALA A 68 1.97 -8.78 25.09
C ALA A 68 0.71 -7.97 24.74
N LEU A 69 -0.39 -8.17 25.46
CA LEU A 69 -1.64 -7.44 25.26
C LEU A 69 -1.54 -5.95 25.59
N ILE A 70 -0.72 -5.58 26.58
CA ILE A 70 -0.46 -4.17 26.92
C ILE A 70 0.40 -3.48 25.85
N VAL A 71 1.43 -4.14 25.32
CA VAL A 71 2.33 -3.53 24.34
C VAL A 71 1.75 -3.54 22.92
N LEU A 72 0.87 -4.50 22.61
CA LEU A 72 0.23 -4.66 21.31
C LEU A 72 -0.42 -3.37 20.76
N PRO A 73 -1.29 -2.63 21.48
CA PRO A 73 -1.87 -1.40 20.95
C PRO A 73 -0.81 -0.36 20.62
N VAL A 74 0.27 -0.26 21.41
CA VAL A 74 1.36 0.67 21.12
C VAL A 74 2.12 0.29 19.86
N TRP A 75 2.41 -1.00 19.68
CA TRP A 75 3.06 -1.51 18.48
C TRP A 75 2.20 -1.26 17.23
N LEU A 76 0.89 -1.53 17.30
CA LEU A 76 -0.04 -1.24 16.22
C LEU A 76 -0.11 0.25 15.89
N LEU A 77 -0.07 1.14 16.89
CA LEU A 77 -0.01 2.59 16.68
C LEU A 77 1.31 3.01 16.01
N ILE A 78 2.44 2.44 16.41
CA ILE A 78 3.74 2.66 15.76
C ILE A 78 3.66 2.24 14.28
N PHE A 79 3.11 1.05 13.99
CA PHE A 79 2.97 0.56 12.62
C PHE A 79 2.01 1.43 11.78
N GLN A 80 0.91 1.88 12.38
CA GLN A 80 -0.07 2.77 11.75
C GLN A 80 0.53 4.14 11.43
N SER A 81 1.37 4.71 12.30
CA SER A 81 2.05 5.99 12.07
C SER A 81 2.93 6.00 10.81
N ARG A 82 3.42 4.81 10.42
CA ARG A 82 4.20 4.60 9.18
C ARG A 82 3.37 4.12 8.00
N LYS A 83 2.04 4.13 8.14
CA LYS A 83 1.08 3.71 7.09
C LYS A 83 1.34 2.29 6.60
N MET A 84 1.82 1.41 7.48
CA MET A 84 2.18 0.02 7.16
C MET A 84 0.95 -0.85 6.80
N PHE A 85 -0.25 -0.40 7.15
CA PHE A 85 -1.50 -1.09 6.86
C PHE A 85 -2.21 -0.58 5.59
N ARG A 86 -1.62 0.38 4.85
CA ARG A 86 -2.19 0.78 3.57
C ARG A 86 -1.91 -0.31 2.53
N PRO A 87 -2.88 -0.63 1.65
CA PRO A 87 -2.64 -1.56 0.56
C PRO A 87 -1.50 -1.01 -0.30
N LYS A 88 -0.39 -1.75 -0.35
CA LYS A 88 0.76 -1.45 -1.19
C LYS A 88 0.74 -2.47 -2.32
N ARG A 89 0.57 -1.99 -3.54
CA ARG A 89 0.32 -2.84 -4.70
C ARG A 89 1.55 -3.65 -5.09
N ILE A 90 2.75 -3.13 -4.85
CA ILE A 90 4.02 -3.86 -4.89
C ILE A 90 4.95 -3.34 -3.78
N ILE A 91 5.64 -4.26 -3.12
CA ILE A 91 6.69 -3.99 -2.15
C ILE A 91 7.85 -4.92 -2.49
N PHE A 92 9.07 -4.40 -2.57
CA PHE A 92 10.26 -5.25 -2.50
C PHE A 92 10.29 -5.90 -1.12
N ILE A 93 10.34 -7.24 -1.07
CA ILE A 93 10.34 -8.00 0.19
C ILE A 93 11.44 -7.50 1.14
N PHE A 94 12.59 -7.08 0.57
CA PHE A 94 13.70 -6.51 1.32
C PHE A 94 13.35 -5.17 1.98
N ASP A 95 12.76 -4.22 1.26
CA ASP A 95 12.34 -2.93 1.83
C ASP A 95 11.31 -3.11 2.93
N GLU A 96 10.39 -4.07 2.75
CA GLU A 96 9.41 -4.42 3.76
C GLU A 96 10.07 -5.00 5.01
N PHE A 97 11.02 -5.92 4.84
CA PHE A 97 11.78 -6.51 5.92
C PHE A 97 12.57 -5.46 6.72
N PHE A 98 13.24 -4.52 6.05
CA PHE A 98 13.97 -3.44 6.72
C PHE A 98 13.02 -2.48 7.46
N LEU A 99 11.85 -2.19 6.89
CA LEU A 99 10.83 -1.40 7.57
C LEU A 99 10.29 -2.12 8.81
N ILE A 100 9.94 -3.41 8.69
CA ILE A 100 9.45 -4.26 9.78
C ILE A 100 10.50 -4.32 10.91
N SER A 101 11.75 -4.65 10.58
CA SER A 101 12.82 -4.76 11.58
C SER A 101 13.05 -3.46 12.33
N ARG A 102 13.04 -2.31 11.64
CA ARG A 102 13.13 -1.00 12.28
C ARG A 102 11.97 -0.73 13.24
N LEU A 103 10.73 -1.03 12.84
CA LEU A 103 9.55 -0.76 13.66
C LEU A 103 9.42 -1.72 14.85
N VAL A 104 9.73 -3.00 14.65
CA VAL A 104 9.80 -3.99 15.74
C VAL A 104 10.89 -3.63 16.74
N THR A 105 12.02 -3.09 16.28
CA THR A 105 13.09 -2.57 17.16
C THR A 105 12.57 -1.43 18.03
N PHE A 106 11.88 -0.44 17.46
CA PHE A 106 11.24 0.62 18.24
C PHE A 106 10.21 0.08 19.23
N GLY A 107 9.39 -0.89 18.80
CA GLY A 107 8.42 -1.55 19.66
C GLY A 107 9.08 -2.23 20.86
N ILE A 108 10.20 -2.94 20.65
CA ILE A 108 10.94 -3.61 21.73
C ILE A 108 11.59 -2.61 22.68
N VAL A 109 12.23 -1.56 22.17
CA VAL A 109 12.81 -0.49 23.01
C VAL A 109 11.74 0.14 23.89
N PHE A 110 10.56 0.39 23.34
CA PHE A 110 9.43 0.88 24.11
C PHE A 110 8.96 -0.13 25.18
N SER A 111 8.82 -1.41 24.81
CA SER A 111 8.47 -2.49 25.75
C SER A 111 9.47 -2.59 26.91
N PHE A 112 10.76 -2.43 26.64
CA PHE A 112 11.80 -2.36 27.69
C PHE A 112 11.59 -1.18 28.63
N GLY A 113 11.24 0.00 28.10
CA GLY A 113 10.90 1.17 28.89
C GLY A 113 9.73 0.90 29.85
N LEU A 114 8.66 0.27 29.38
CA LEU A 114 7.51 -0.06 30.23
C LEU A 114 7.87 -0.97 31.40
N ILE A 115 8.72 -1.98 31.17
CA ILE A 115 9.14 -2.93 32.21
C ILE A 115 9.99 -2.25 33.28
N PHE A 116 10.79 -1.24 32.90
CA PHE A 116 11.59 -0.48 33.86
C PHE A 116 10.71 0.20 34.92
N PHE A 117 9.53 0.69 34.52
CA PHE A 117 8.52 1.27 35.42
C PHE A 117 7.69 0.18 36.12
N TYR A 118 7.40 -0.93 35.44
CA TYR A 118 6.59 -2.04 35.96
C TYR A 118 7.46 -3.15 36.57
N ARG A 119 8.05 -2.90 37.76
CA ARG A 119 8.97 -3.83 38.46
C ARG A 119 8.30 -5.00 39.19
N VAL A 120 6.99 -5.18 39.03
CA VAL A 120 6.21 -6.16 39.81
C VAL A 120 6.44 -7.61 39.35
N PHE A 121 6.86 -7.81 38.09
CA PHE A 121 7.00 -9.15 37.50
C PHE A 121 8.44 -9.40 37.00
N PRO A 122 9.07 -10.56 37.33
CA PRO A 122 10.46 -10.85 36.98
C PRO A 122 10.58 -11.30 35.51
N TYR A 123 10.54 -10.35 34.59
CA TYR A 123 10.69 -10.63 33.17
C TYR A 123 12.14 -10.96 32.79
N SER A 124 12.33 -12.04 32.03
CA SER A 124 13.64 -12.42 31.50
C SER A 124 14.02 -11.53 30.30
N ARG A 125 15.15 -10.82 30.38
CA ARG A 125 15.66 -9.96 29.29
C ARG A 125 15.92 -10.75 28.00
N VAL A 126 16.31 -12.02 28.14
CA VAL A 126 16.55 -12.94 27.02
C VAL A 126 15.26 -13.20 26.25
N VAL A 127 14.11 -13.25 26.92
CA VAL A 127 12.80 -13.40 26.24
C VAL A 127 12.57 -12.23 25.28
N PHE A 128 12.95 -11.00 25.62
CA PHE A 128 12.76 -9.86 24.71
C PHE A 128 13.64 -9.91 23.47
N LEU A 129 14.85 -10.43 23.59
CA LEU A 129 15.71 -10.67 22.42
C LEU A 129 15.09 -11.72 21.50
N LEU A 130 14.53 -12.79 22.06
CA LEU A 130 13.81 -13.80 21.32
C LEU A 130 12.53 -13.21 20.69
N VAL A 131 11.75 -12.40 21.44
CA VAL A 131 10.54 -11.75 20.93
C VAL A 131 10.88 -10.82 19.78
N TRP A 132 11.98 -10.07 19.89
CA TRP A 132 12.45 -9.20 18.81
C TRP A 132 12.70 -9.99 17.52
N LEU A 133 13.48 -11.08 17.59
CA LEU A 133 13.78 -11.92 16.43
C LEU A 133 12.53 -12.62 15.89
N SER A 134 11.76 -13.28 16.76
CA SER A 134 10.55 -14.00 16.39
C SER A 134 9.47 -13.08 15.81
N SER A 135 9.32 -11.85 16.33
CA SER A 135 8.35 -10.89 15.80
C SER A 135 8.72 -10.46 14.39
N ILE A 136 10.00 -10.20 14.09
CA ILE A 136 10.45 -9.86 12.73
C ILE A 136 10.07 -10.99 11.78
N ILE A 137 10.37 -12.24 12.14
CA ILE A 137 10.08 -13.42 11.31
C ILE A 137 8.56 -13.58 11.12
N PHE A 138 7.79 -13.60 12.21
CA PHE A 138 6.35 -13.85 12.16
C PHE A 138 5.57 -12.74 11.47
N ILE A 139 5.94 -11.48 11.68
CA ILE A 139 5.31 -10.36 10.96
C ILE A 139 5.66 -10.45 9.47
N THR A 140 6.92 -10.70 9.11
CA THR A 140 7.32 -10.84 7.70
C THR A 140 6.56 -11.97 7.00
N ILE A 141 6.46 -13.14 7.64
CA ILE A 141 5.68 -14.27 7.11
C ILE A 141 4.20 -13.92 6.99
N GLY A 142 3.61 -13.31 8.03
CA GLY A 142 2.22 -12.86 8.03
C GLY A 142 1.92 -11.90 6.89
N ARG A 143 2.77 -10.90 6.67
CA ARG A 143 2.66 -9.94 5.55
C ARG A 143 2.76 -10.62 4.19
N TYR A 144 3.70 -11.55 4.04
CA TYR A 144 3.81 -12.33 2.80
C TYR A 144 2.53 -13.15 2.52
N ILE A 145 1.94 -13.77 3.54
CA ILE A 145 0.68 -14.53 3.41
C ILE A 145 -0.47 -13.60 3.00
N VAL A 146 -0.64 -12.44 3.66
CA VAL A 146 -1.69 -11.48 3.34
C VAL A 146 -1.51 -10.93 1.92
N LEU A 147 -0.29 -10.60 1.52
CA LEU A 147 0.03 -10.14 0.17
C LEU A 147 -0.32 -11.21 -0.88
N LYS A 148 0.03 -12.48 -0.64
CA LYS A 148 -0.31 -13.58 -1.55
C LYS A 148 -1.82 -13.77 -1.66
N TYR A 149 -2.53 -13.63 -0.55
CA TYR A 149 -3.99 -13.67 -0.52
C TYR A 149 -4.61 -12.52 -1.33
N GLU A 150 -4.13 -11.29 -1.13
CA GLU A 150 -4.55 -10.09 -1.88
C GLU A 150 -4.33 -10.27 -3.39
N LYS A 151 -3.12 -10.70 -3.81
CA LYS A 151 -2.82 -10.98 -5.23
C LYS A 151 -3.76 -12.01 -5.84
N ASN A 152 -4.10 -13.06 -5.09
CA ASN A 152 -5.05 -14.08 -5.53
C ASN A 152 -6.48 -13.53 -5.65
N LEU A 153 -6.89 -12.57 -4.82
CA LEU A 153 -8.18 -11.88 -4.99
C LEU A 153 -8.20 -11.05 -6.28
N TYR A 154 -7.15 -10.28 -6.53
CA TYR A 154 -7.02 -9.49 -7.75
C TYR A 154 -7.00 -10.34 -9.02
N ASN A 155 -6.28 -11.47 -9.02
CA ASN A 155 -6.29 -12.42 -10.14
C ASN A 155 -7.68 -13.00 -10.42
N ARG A 156 -8.55 -13.07 -9.40
CA ARG A 156 -9.96 -13.49 -9.52
C ARG A 156 -10.89 -12.33 -9.90
N GLY A 157 -10.36 -11.15 -10.22
CA GLY A 157 -11.13 -9.95 -10.55
C GLY A 157 -11.84 -9.31 -9.35
N LYS A 158 -11.46 -9.65 -8.12
CA LYS A 158 -12.04 -9.06 -6.91
C LYS A 158 -11.11 -8.00 -6.37
N GLY A 159 -11.65 -6.81 -6.11
CA GLY A 159 -10.87 -5.72 -5.54
C GLY A 159 -10.10 -4.86 -6.54
N LEU A 160 -10.35 -5.05 -7.84
CA LEU A 160 -9.78 -4.21 -8.87
C LEU A 160 -10.51 -2.86 -8.90
N LYS A 161 -9.74 -1.78 -9.07
CA LYS A 161 -10.30 -0.45 -9.35
C LYS A 161 -10.65 -0.35 -10.82
N ASP A 162 -11.90 0.00 -11.13
CA ASP A 162 -12.28 0.31 -12.51
C ASP A 162 -11.58 1.61 -12.94
N THR A 163 -10.89 1.53 -14.08
CA THR A 163 -9.83 2.48 -14.44
C THR A 163 -9.91 2.92 -15.89
N ILE A 164 -9.75 4.22 -16.14
CA ILE A 164 -9.59 4.79 -17.49
C ILE A 164 -8.14 5.18 -17.72
N LEU A 165 -7.63 4.91 -18.93
CA LEU A 165 -6.38 5.48 -19.43
C LEU A 165 -6.65 6.83 -20.10
N ALA A 166 -6.03 7.90 -19.61
CA ALA A 166 -6.02 9.21 -20.25
C ALA A 166 -4.72 9.36 -21.03
N GLY A 167 -4.83 9.14 -22.34
CA GLY A 167 -3.70 9.10 -23.28
C GLY A 167 -3.74 7.84 -24.13
N SER A 168 -3.14 7.93 -25.31
CA SER A 168 -3.14 6.88 -26.33
C SER A 168 -1.74 6.61 -26.92
N ASN A 169 -0.71 7.07 -26.23
CA ASN A 169 0.70 6.90 -26.62
C ASN A 169 1.27 5.52 -26.28
N GLN A 170 2.55 5.29 -26.62
CA GLN A 170 3.24 4.03 -26.32
C GLN A 170 3.21 3.69 -24.83
N THR A 171 3.33 4.68 -23.95
CA THR A 171 3.22 4.46 -22.49
C THR A 171 1.83 3.96 -22.10
N ALA A 172 0.75 4.48 -22.69
CA ALA A 172 -0.61 3.98 -22.46
C ALA A 172 -0.77 2.53 -22.91
N HIS A 173 -0.18 2.19 -24.07
CA HIS A 173 -0.15 0.82 -24.59
C HIS A 173 0.59 -0.13 -23.65
N ASP A 174 1.79 0.24 -23.19
CA ASP A 174 2.60 -0.59 -22.30
C ASP A 174 1.89 -0.82 -20.95
N ILE A 175 1.21 0.20 -20.42
CA ILE A 175 0.37 0.05 -19.22
C ILE A 175 -0.80 -0.89 -19.50
N TYR A 176 -1.50 -0.71 -20.63
CA TYR A 176 -2.64 -1.54 -21.00
C TYR A 176 -2.25 -3.02 -21.09
N ASP A 177 -1.19 -3.36 -21.84
CA ASP A 177 -0.71 -4.73 -22.01
C ASP A 177 -0.34 -5.34 -20.65
N LYS A 178 0.40 -4.57 -19.85
CA LYS A 178 0.88 -5.04 -18.56
C LYS A 178 -0.26 -5.27 -17.57
N PHE A 179 -1.19 -4.33 -17.43
CA PHE A 179 -2.27 -4.44 -16.46
C PHE A 179 -3.39 -5.39 -16.91
N SER A 180 -3.55 -5.57 -18.22
CA SER A 180 -4.44 -6.60 -18.78
C SER A 180 -3.88 -8.00 -18.55
N ALA A 181 -2.57 -8.19 -18.70
CA ALA A 181 -1.89 -9.46 -18.40
C ALA A 181 -1.80 -9.73 -16.88
N HIS A 182 -1.56 -8.69 -16.08
CA HIS A 182 -1.28 -8.78 -14.65
C HIS A 182 -2.32 -8.06 -13.79
N LYS A 183 -3.45 -8.75 -13.54
CA LYS A 183 -4.53 -8.21 -12.70
C LYS A 183 -4.09 -7.89 -11.27
N TYR A 184 -2.99 -8.45 -10.77
CA TYR A 184 -2.45 -8.13 -9.44
C TYR A 184 -2.01 -6.67 -9.28
N ALA A 185 -1.91 -5.88 -10.37
CA ALA A 185 -1.72 -4.44 -10.29
C ALA A 185 -2.91 -3.71 -9.60
N GLY A 186 -4.05 -4.39 -9.44
CA GLY A 186 -5.21 -3.86 -8.72
C GLY A 186 -6.05 -2.89 -9.56
N PHE A 187 -5.90 -2.93 -10.89
CA PHE A 187 -6.64 -2.10 -11.83
C PHE A 187 -7.36 -2.98 -12.85
N ASN A 188 -8.54 -2.54 -13.25
CA ASN A 188 -9.32 -3.08 -14.34
C ASN A 188 -9.49 -1.97 -15.39
N ILE A 189 -8.77 -2.08 -16.52
CA ILE A 189 -8.83 -1.06 -17.57
C ILE A 189 -10.16 -1.21 -18.31
N ILE A 190 -11.06 -0.24 -18.11
CA ILE A 190 -12.37 -0.19 -18.76
C ILE A 190 -12.26 0.36 -20.17
N GLY A 191 -11.33 1.28 -20.39
CA GLY A 191 -11.05 1.86 -21.69
C GLY A 191 -10.10 3.04 -21.61
N PHE A 192 -10.00 3.77 -22.72
CA PHE A 192 -9.14 4.94 -22.83
C PHE A 192 -9.87 6.15 -23.44
N VAL A 193 -9.36 7.33 -23.11
CA VAL A 193 -9.72 8.60 -23.71
C VAL A 193 -8.47 9.20 -24.36
N GLU A 194 -8.66 9.85 -25.50
CA GLU A 194 -7.60 10.54 -26.27
C GLU A 194 -8.06 11.96 -26.59
N GLU A 195 -7.15 12.90 -26.84
CA GLU A 195 -7.58 14.27 -27.12
C GLU A 195 -8.23 14.38 -28.49
N HIS A 196 -7.53 13.90 -29.52
CA HIS A 196 -8.01 13.91 -30.88
C HIS A 196 -8.31 12.49 -31.37
N PRO A 197 -9.43 12.31 -32.09
CA PRO A 197 -9.74 11.02 -32.67
C PRO A 197 -8.64 10.48 -33.59
N GLY A 198 -8.16 9.27 -33.31
CA GLY A 198 -7.18 8.56 -34.14
C GLY A 198 -5.74 8.67 -33.65
N GLU A 199 -5.48 9.35 -32.53
CA GLU A 199 -4.14 9.45 -31.92
C GLU A 199 -3.55 8.10 -31.53
N SER A 200 -4.40 7.17 -31.08
CA SER A 200 -3.96 5.81 -30.74
C SER A 200 -3.30 5.06 -31.91
N LYS A 201 -3.58 5.43 -33.17
CA LYS A 201 -3.02 4.79 -34.38
C LYS A 201 -3.06 3.25 -34.37
N GLY A 202 -4.06 2.67 -33.70
CA GLY A 202 -4.21 1.22 -33.56
C GLY A 202 -3.32 0.55 -32.50
N LEU A 203 -2.57 1.31 -31.70
CA LEU A 203 -1.84 0.79 -30.55
C LEU A 203 -2.80 0.15 -29.55
N LEU A 204 -3.86 0.87 -29.16
CA LEU A 204 -4.87 0.36 -28.25
C LEU A 204 -6.06 -0.27 -29.01
N PRO A 205 -6.74 -1.29 -28.46
CA PRO A 205 -7.92 -1.88 -29.07
C PRO A 205 -9.02 -0.82 -29.28
N GLY A 206 -9.44 -0.61 -30.53
CA GLY A 206 -10.39 0.46 -30.86
C GLY A 206 -11.76 0.36 -30.18
N ASN A 207 -12.17 -0.85 -29.79
CA ASN A 207 -13.40 -1.09 -29.02
C ASN A 207 -13.34 -0.59 -27.56
N LEU A 208 -12.15 -0.23 -27.07
CA LEU A 208 -11.94 0.33 -25.73
C LEU A 208 -11.90 1.85 -25.72
N LYS A 209 -12.03 2.51 -26.88
CA LYS A 209 -12.11 3.96 -26.94
C LYS A 209 -13.45 4.43 -26.36
N LEU A 210 -13.39 5.22 -25.29
CA LEU A 210 -14.59 5.71 -24.59
C LEU A 210 -15.00 7.12 -25.02
N GLY A 211 -14.04 7.94 -25.44
CA GLY A 211 -14.30 9.34 -25.78
C GLY A 211 -13.03 10.18 -25.76
N THR A 212 -13.21 11.46 -25.46
CA THR A 212 -12.18 12.48 -25.34
C THR A 212 -11.93 12.88 -23.89
N TYR A 213 -10.90 13.71 -23.65
CA TYR A 213 -10.64 14.25 -22.30
C TYR A 213 -11.84 15.04 -21.72
N ASN A 214 -12.65 15.67 -22.58
CA ASN A 214 -13.86 16.39 -22.16
C ASN A 214 -14.95 15.45 -21.65
N ASP A 215 -15.00 14.22 -22.16
CA ASP A 215 -15.99 13.22 -21.77
C ASP A 215 -15.62 12.54 -20.43
N LEU A 216 -14.39 12.73 -19.93
CA LEU A 216 -13.86 12.01 -18.78
C LEU A 216 -14.76 12.14 -17.55
N THR A 217 -15.25 13.34 -17.24
CA THR A 217 -16.09 13.58 -16.05
C THR A 217 -17.39 12.78 -16.10
N GLU A 218 -18.07 12.79 -17.26
CA GLU A 218 -19.30 12.01 -17.45
C GLU A 218 -18.99 10.51 -17.37
N LEU A 219 -17.89 10.06 -17.98
CA LEU A 219 -17.46 8.67 -17.95
C LEU A 219 -17.15 8.21 -16.51
N VAL A 220 -16.48 9.05 -15.71
CA VAL A 220 -16.17 8.77 -14.31
C VAL A 220 -17.44 8.50 -13.51
N GLN A 221 -18.46 9.36 -13.66
CA GLN A 221 -19.74 9.19 -12.97
C GLN A 221 -20.53 7.98 -13.49
N LYS A 222 -20.69 7.88 -14.81
CA LYS A 222 -21.54 6.88 -15.46
C LYS A 222 -21.00 5.46 -15.29
N LEU A 223 -19.68 5.30 -15.36
CA LEU A 223 -19.02 4.01 -15.25
C LEU A 223 -18.50 3.73 -13.83
N ASN A 224 -18.66 4.66 -12.89
CA ASN A 224 -18.13 4.57 -11.52
C ASN A 224 -16.62 4.31 -11.48
N ILE A 225 -15.87 5.10 -12.26
CA ILE A 225 -14.41 4.95 -12.37
C ILE A 225 -13.76 5.39 -11.06
N GLU A 226 -12.87 4.55 -10.52
CA GLU A 226 -12.18 4.78 -9.27
C GLU A 226 -10.76 5.34 -9.48
N ALA A 227 -10.20 5.15 -10.68
CA ALA A 227 -8.87 5.65 -11.02
C ALA A 227 -8.75 6.10 -12.48
N VAL A 228 -7.94 7.13 -12.71
CA VAL A 228 -7.53 7.59 -14.04
C VAL A 228 -6.01 7.52 -14.11
N LEU A 229 -5.50 6.70 -15.02
CA LEU A 229 -4.07 6.57 -15.31
C LEU A 229 -3.72 7.53 -16.45
N VAL A 230 -2.85 8.48 -16.16
CA VAL A 230 -2.50 9.59 -17.04
C VAL A 230 -1.13 9.34 -17.63
N THR A 231 -1.05 9.29 -18.96
CA THR A 231 0.21 9.11 -19.69
C THR A 231 0.54 10.28 -20.61
N ILE A 232 -0.12 11.41 -20.40
CA ILE A 232 -0.01 12.60 -21.23
C ILE A 232 1.38 13.24 -21.00
N PRO A 233 2.08 13.70 -22.06
CA PRO A 233 3.36 14.39 -21.91
C PRO A 233 3.26 15.67 -21.06
N SER A 234 4.40 16.10 -20.51
CA SER A 234 4.51 17.27 -19.63
C SER A 234 4.05 18.59 -20.28
N THR A 235 4.13 18.67 -21.60
CA THR A 235 3.63 19.79 -22.42
C THR A 235 2.12 19.98 -22.33
N GLU A 236 1.38 18.97 -21.89
CA GLU A 236 -0.08 18.97 -21.85
C GLU A 236 -0.64 18.87 -20.42
N HIS A 237 0.20 19.12 -19.41
CA HIS A 237 -0.22 19.12 -18.01
C HIS A 237 -1.41 20.05 -17.72
N GLU A 238 -1.61 21.10 -18.51
CA GLU A 238 -2.80 21.96 -18.41
C GLU A 238 -4.12 21.16 -18.56
N LYS A 239 -4.18 20.22 -19.51
CA LYS A 239 -5.37 19.37 -19.73
C LYS A 239 -5.61 18.42 -18.57
N LEU A 240 -4.55 17.92 -17.96
CA LEU A 240 -4.66 17.13 -16.74
C LEU A 240 -5.28 17.95 -15.61
N PHE A 241 -4.85 19.20 -15.44
CA PHE A 241 -5.44 20.07 -14.43
C PHE A 241 -6.91 20.35 -14.72
N GLU A 242 -7.29 20.55 -15.97
CA GLU A 242 -8.70 20.70 -16.36
C GLU A 242 -9.51 19.43 -16.05
N MET A 243 -9.01 18.25 -16.40
CA MET A 243 -9.64 16.97 -16.09
C MET A 243 -9.83 16.77 -14.57
N MET A 244 -8.80 17.09 -13.79
CA MET A 244 -8.86 17.03 -12.33
C MET A 244 -9.87 18.01 -11.74
N LYS A 245 -9.91 19.24 -12.27
CA LYS A 245 -10.85 20.28 -11.85
C LYS A 245 -12.28 19.91 -12.19
N ASN A 246 -12.51 19.39 -13.40
CA ASN A 246 -13.85 19.00 -13.84
C ASN A 246 -14.35 17.77 -13.07
N SER A 247 -13.43 16.93 -12.59
CA SER A 247 -13.73 15.78 -11.72
C SER A 247 -13.66 16.14 -10.22
N GLU A 248 -13.60 17.41 -9.85
CA GLU A 248 -13.54 17.83 -8.45
C GLU A 248 -14.87 17.50 -7.74
N GLY A 249 -14.79 16.80 -6.61
CA GLY A 249 -15.96 16.29 -5.89
C GLY A 249 -16.29 14.82 -6.20
N GLU A 250 -15.74 14.26 -7.29
CA GLU A 250 -15.82 12.83 -7.57
C GLU A 250 -14.77 12.05 -6.77
N ASN A 251 -15.10 10.82 -6.37
CA ASN A 251 -14.17 9.94 -5.67
C ASN A 251 -13.25 9.18 -6.65
N VAL A 252 -12.54 9.93 -7.50
CA VAL A 252 -11.63 9.39 -8.51
C VAL A 252 -10.18 9.75 -8.20
N GLU A 253 -9.29 8.77 -8.33
CA GLU A 253 -7.85 8.95 -8.10
C GLU A 253 -7.09 9.16 -9.42
N PHE A 254 -6.36 10.28 -9.55
CA PHE A 254 -5.46 10.50 -10.69
C PHE A 254 -4.05 10.01 -10.37
N LEU A 255 -3.53 9.16 -11.26
CA LEU A 255 -2.18 8.59 -11.20
C LEU A 255 -1.47 8.85 -12.52
N MET A 256 -0.37 9.58 -12.47
CA MET A 256 0.41 9.93 -13.64
C MET A 256 1.68 9.09 -13.73
N VAL A 257 2.08 8.68 -14.92
CA VAL A 257 3.45 8.20 -15.15
C VAL A 257 4.35 9.41 -15.35
N PRO A 258 5.29 9.71 -14.41
CA PRO A 258 6.16 10.87 -14.53
C PRO A 258 7.22 10.63 -15.62
N ASP A 259 7.71 11.73 -16.21
CA ASP A 259 8.85 11.65 -17.11
C ASP A 259 10.15 11.39 -16.32
N PHE A 260 11.11 10.70 -16.94
CA PHE A 260 12.36 10.27 -16.30
C PHE A 260 13.16 11.44 -15.70
N LEU A 261 13.17 12.58 -16.40
CA LEU A 261 13.83 13.81 -15.94
C LEU A 261 13.15 14.43 -14.71
N GLU A 262 11.82 14.32 -14.60
CA GLU A 262 11.06 14.82 -13.44
C GLU A 262 11.32 13.96 -12.19
N VAL A 263 11.49 12.64 -12.35
CA VAL A 263 11.79 11.74 -11.24
C VAL A 263 13.15 12.03 -10.61
N ILE A 264 14.17 12.35 -11.43
CA ILE A 264 15.53 12.62 -10.93
C ILE A 264 15.61 13.98 -10.23
N THR A 265 14.90 14.98 -10.76
CA THR A 265 15.01 16.37 -10.30
C THR A 265 14.07 16.71 -9.15
N SER A 266 13.05 15.89 -8.89
CA SER A 266 12.03 16.17 -7.89
C SER A 266 12.11 15.22 -6.69
N SER A 267 11.93 15.74 -5.46
CA SER A 267 11.79 14.92 -4.25
C SER A 267 10.39 14.31 -4.11
N VAL A 268 9.71 14.02 -5.24
CA VAL A 268 8.33 13.55 -5.19
C VAL A 268 8.31 12.05 -4.90
N ARG A 269 7.42 11.65 -4.00
CA ARG A 269 7.23 10.25 -3.65
C ARG A 269 6.52 9.53 -4.79
N VAL A 270 7.30 8.90 -5.67
CA VAL A 270 6.82 7.97 -6.69
C VAL A 270 6.41 6.65 -6.03
N GLN A 271 5.29 6.09 -6.48
CA GLN A 271 4.85 4.74 -6.15
C GLN A 271 5.04 3.85 -7.38
N GLU A 272 5.78 2.77 -7.24
CA GLU A 272 5.91 1.77 -8.31
C GLU A 272 4.70 0.81 -8.30
N ILE A 273 4.09 0.58 -9.46
CA ILE A 273 3.04 -0.41 -9.67
C ILE A 273 3.41 -1.25 -10.89
N ASP A 274 3.65 -2.53 -10.66
CA ASP A 274 4.17 -3.49 -11.63
C ASP A 274 5.34 -2.94 -12.44
N GLY A 275 6.42 -2.46 -11.81
CA GLY A 275 7.58 -1.93 -12.52
C GLY A 275 7.36 -0.58 -13.23
N ILE A 276 6.17 0.02 -13.12
CA ILE A 276 5.86 1.31 -13.72
C ILE A 276 5.78 2.35 -12.60
N PRO A 277 6.56 3.45 -12.67
CA PRO A 277 6.48 4.52 -11.69
C PRO A 277 5.18 5.32 -11.87
N PHE A 278 4.44 5.52 -10.79
CA PHE A 278 3.25 6.37 -10.76
C PHE A 278 3.38 7.45 -9.70
N LEU A 279 2.89 8.63 -10.03
CA LEU A 279 2.78 9.79 -9.19
C LEU A 279 1.30 9.99 -8.86
N LYS A 280 0.93 9.81 -7.58
CA LYS A 280 -0.44 10.13 -7.14
C LYS A 280 -0.58 11.63 -7.05
N ILE A 281 -1.41 12.20 -7.91
CA ILE A 281 -1.67 13.63 -7.90
C ILE A 281 -2.78 13.89 -6.89
N LYS A 282 -2.46 14.63 -5.84
CA LYS A 282 -3.47 15.17 -4.93
C LYS A 282 -4.00 16.46 -5.54
N SER A 283 -5.32 16.65 -5.48
CA SER A 283 -5.92 17.97 -5.67
C SER A 283 -5.34 18.92 -4.62
N ILE A 284 -4.32 19.69 -5.02
CA ILE A 284 -3.87 20.85 -4.26
C ILE A 284 -4.80 21.97 -4.72
N PRO A 285 -5.37 22.78 -3.82
CA PRO A 285 -6.22 23.90 -4.22
C PRO A 285 -5.51 24.74 -5.30
N MET A 286 -6.21 24.97 -6.42
CA MET A 286 -5.72 25.55 -7.69
C MET A 286 -4.82 26.79 -7.54
N ASN A 287 -4.99 27.55 -6.45
CA ASN A 287 -4.22 28.76 -6.17
C ASN A 287 -2.71 28.53 -6.00
N VAL A 288 -2.25 27.30 -5.77
CA VAL A 288 -0.83 26.96 -5.58
C VAL A 288 -0.16 26.57 -6.90
N TRP A 289 -0.81 25.79 -7.76
CA TRP A 289 -0.23 25.34 -9.03
C TRP A 289 -0.07 26.47 -10.05
N ASN A 290 -1.05 27.37 -10.17
CA ASN A 290 -0.91 28.60 -10.96
C ASN A 290 0.28 29.45 -10.50
N ARG A 291 0.65 29.35 -9.21
CA ARG A 291 1.79 30.07 -8.63
C ARG A 291 3.12 29.38 -8.92
N ILE A 292 3.14 28.07 -9.09
CA ILE A 292 4.34 27.28 -9.42
C ILE A 292 4.62 27.32 -10.93
N LEU A 293 3.59 27.14 -11.77
CA LEU A 293 3.72 27.20 -13.22
C LEU A 293 4.14 28.61 -13.67
N LYS A 294 3.54 29.68 -13.13
CA LYS A 294 4.01 31.05 -13.41
C LYS A 294 5.47 31.26 -13.02
N ARG A 295 5.89 30.76 -11.86
CA ARG A 295 7.28 30.87 -11.43
C ARG A 295 8.25 30.11 -12.32
N ALA A 296 7.86 28.97 -12.90
CA ALA A 296 8.72 28.22 -13.81
C ALA A 296 8.89 28.93 -15.17
N PHE A 297 7.82 29.57 -15.67
CA PHE A 297 7.86 30.34 -16.92
C PHE A 297 8.46 31.75 -16.76
N ASP A 298 8.48 32.32 -15.56
CA ASP A 298 9.13 33.63 -15.31
C ASP A 298 10.68 33.55 -15.30
N PHE A 299 11.28 32.34 -15.32
CA PHE A 299 12.74 32.12 -15.29
C PHE A 299 13.32 31.51 -16.60
N SER A 300 12.53 31.40 -17.67
CA SER A 300 12.98 30.97 -19.01
C SER A 300 13.14 32.15 -19.96
#